data_AF-A0A484PYU9-F1
#
_entry.id   AF-A0A484PYU9-F1
#
_cell.length_a   1.000
_cell.length_b   1.000
_cell.length_c   1.000
_cell.angle_alpha   90.00
_cell.angle_beta   90.00
_cell.angle_gamma   90.00
#
_symmetry.space_group_name_H-M   'P 1'
#
loop_
_entity.id
_entity.type
_entity.pdbx_description
1 polymer ?
#
loop_
_entity_poly.entity_id
_entity_poly.type
_entity_poly.pdbx_seq_one_letter_code
_entity_poly.pdbx_strand_id
1 'polypeptide(L)'
;MRAVAPWLACALAALSLSVHAAEVPRAGPPAVPPDDATGDIISAYRAAMARYVGEQPGYEMPAYRAELDDALARQDMWRITDLTKQHVVDLPSLSAQANWERLVVYTGAPASMAYVYADSLWTMGQTLENSARDTPAQAEALAAQADQVRQTAVAHALYAVAVAEVESRRCRDAEALLAWEDSARRGQAALWDYARGMPDNVKSALLRYAHDLDIRVAPMRGPDALLCGKGRQPSAGADLFVPQAQADRARAQTRKRLPAILAAWVKPK
;
A
#
# COMPACT_ATOMS: atom_id res chain seq x y z
N MET A 1 4.81 40.42 12.90
CA MET A 1 5.27 39.07 13.29
C MET A 1 4.02 38.27 13.66
N ARG A 2 3.48 37.46 12.73
CA ARG A 2 2.32 36.61 13.01
C ARG A 2 2.82 35.35 13.72
N ALA A 3 2.20 35.04 14.86
CA ALA A 3 2.52 33.87 15.67
C ALA A 3 2.37 32.60 14.84
N VAL A 4 3.43 31.79 14.81
CA VAL A 4 3.41 30.43 14.27
C VAL A 4 2.42 29.63 15.11
N ALA A 5 1.39 29.05 14.49
CA ALA A 5 0.42 28.24 15.20
C ALA A 5 1.15 27.02 15.82
N PRO A 6 1.10 26.84 17.16
CA PRO A 6 1.84 25.78 17.86
C PRO A 6 1.48 24.35 17.42
N TRP A 7 0.38 24.18 16.68
CA TRP A 7 -0.05 22.91 16.10
C TRP A 7 0.83 22.41 14.95
N LEU A 8 1.50 23.29 14.21
CA LEU A 8 2.42 22.91 13.12
C LEU A 8 3.73 22.30 13.64
N ALA A 9 4.22 22.76 14.80
CA ALA A 9 5.42 22.20 15.43
C ALA A 9 5.16 20.80 16.03
N CYS A 10 3.96 20.54 16.55
CA CYS A 10 3.56 19.20 17.02
C CYS A 10 3.25 18.23 15.88
N ALA A 11 2.70 18.70 14.75
CA ALA A 11 2.44 17.86 13.58
C ALA A 11 3.73 17.33 12.92
N LEU A 12 4.82 18.11 12.97
CA LEU A 12 6.13 17.70 12.45
C LEU A 12 6.80 16.59 13.28
N ALA A 13 6.53 16.51 14.58
CA ALA A 13 7.01 15.42 15.42
C ALA A 13 6.17 14.13 15.23
N ALA A 14 4.86 14.29 14.99
CA ALA A 14 3.92 13.18 14.79
C ALA A 14 3.99 12.55 13.39
N LEU A 15 4.42 13.30 12.37
CA LEU A 15 4.68 12.79 11.01
C LEU A 15 6.13 12.35 10.84
N SER A 16 6.71 11.74 11.87
CA SER A 16 8.00 11.06 11.77
C SER A 16 7.87 9.77 10.95
N LEU A 17 7.55 9.92 9.66
CA LEU A 17 8.06 9.05 8.59
C LEU A 17 9.56 9.32 8.36
N SER A 18 10.26 9.71 9.42
CA SER A 18 11.67 9.95 9.48
C SER A 18 12.38 8.60 9.44
N VAL A 19 12.89 8.26 8.26
CA VAL A 19 14.17 7.56 8.15
C VAL A 19 15.26 8.53 8.66
N HIS A 20 15.23 8.89 9.95
CA HIS A 20 16.30 9.59 10.65
C HIS A 20 16.32 9.11 12.10
N ALA A 21 17.20 8.14 12.36
CA ALA A 21 17.96 7.96 13.60
C ALA A 21 17.28 8.18 14.98
N ALA A 22 15.98 7.90 15.11
CA ALA A 22 15.34 7.62 16.39
C ALA A 22 15.17 6.10 16.48
N GLU A 23 15.92 5.49 17.41
CA GLU A 23 15.93 4.07 17.79
C GLU A 23 15.46 3.09 16.71
N VAL A 24 16.43 2.52 16.00
CA VAL A 24 16.25 1.34 15.13
C VAL A 24 15.28 0.36 15.81
N PRO A 25 14.18 -0.05 15.16
CA PRO A 25 13.33 -1.10 15.69
C PRO A 25 14.21 -2.30 16.07
N ARG A 26 14.10 -2.79 17.32
CA ARG A 26 14.97 -3.81 17.92
C ARG A 26 15.07 -5.12 17.12
N ALA A 27 14.24 -5.33 16.10
CA ALA A 27 14.32 -6.42 15.15
C ALA A 27 13.87 -5.97 13.75
N GLY A 28 14.56 -6.45 12.71
CA GLY A 28 14.10 -6.32 11.32
C GLY A 28 12.77 -7.04 11.06
N PRO A 29 12.19 -6.93 9.85
CA PRO A 29 10.95 -7.62 9.52
C PRO A 29 11.09 -9.14 9.75
N PRO A 30 10.03 -9.84 10.19
CA PRO A 30 10.09 -11.26 10.48
C PRO A 30 10.51 -12.06 9.24
N ALA A 31 11.25 -13.15 9.47
CA ALA A 31 11.69 -14.05 8.41
C ALA A 31 10.48 -14.63 7.68
N VAL A 32 10.57 -14.66 6.35
CA VAL A 32 9.50 -15.20 5.49
C VAL A 32 9.36 -16.70 5.78
N PRO A 33 8.14 -17.19 6.03
CA PRO A 33 7.92 -18.61 6.26
C PRO A 33 8.25 -19.42 5.00
N PRO A 34 8.53 -20.73 5.13
CA PRO A 34 8.65 -21.64 3.99
C PRO A 34 7.41 -21.61 3.08
N ASP A 35 7.59 -21.90 1.79
CA ASP A 35 6.50 -21.88 0.80
C ASP A 35 5.37 -22.88 1.09
N ASP A 36 5.66 -23.95 1.85
CA ASP A 36 4.71 -24.99 2.27
C ASP A 36 4.09 -24.73 3.65
N ALA A 37 4.37 -23.58 4.27
CA ALA A 37 3.78 -23.20 5.54
C ALA A 37 2.25 -23.05 5.44
N THR A 38 1.53 -23.63 6.41
CA THR A 38 0.06 -23.58 6.48
C THR A 38 -0.41 -23.32 7.90
N GLY A 39 -1.70 -23.01 8.05
CA GLY A 39 -2.39 -22.91 9.34
C GLY A 39 -1.71 -21.96 10.32
N ASP A 40 -1.34 -22.48 11.49
CA ASP A 40 -0.81 -21.72 12.62
C ASP A 40 0.48 -20.97 12.30
N ILE A 41 1.32 -21.48 11.39
CA ILE A 41 2.57 -20.80 10.99
C ILE A 41 2.25 -19.49 10.27
N ILE A 42 1.29 -19.50 9.33
CA ILE A 42 0.87 -18.30 8.61
C ILE A 42 0.16 -17.32 9.55
N SER A 43 -0.66 -17.82 10.48
CA SER A 43 -1.31 -16.99 11.50
C SER A 43 -0.29 -16.32 12.43
N ALA A 44 0.71 -17.05 12.89
CA ALA A 44 1.79 -16.52 13.71
C ALA A 44 2.65 -15.49 12.95
N TYR A 45 2.93 -15.76 11.67
CA TYR A 45 3.64 -14.82 10.80
C TYR A 45 2.85 -13.53 10.60
N ARG A 46 1.52 -13.61 10.38
CA ARG A 46 0.64 -12.44 10.31
C ARG A 46 0.67 -11.61 11.58
N ALA A 47 0.62 -12.26 12.76
CA ALA A 47 0.74 -11.57 14.03
C ALA A 47 2.13 -10.92 14.23
N ALA A 48 3.20 -11.56 13.77
CA ALA A 48 4.55 -11.00 13.79
C ALA A 48 4.67 -9.76 12.88
N MET A 49 4.10 -9.81 11.68
CA MET A 49 4.05 -8.68 10.75
C MET A 49 3.21 -7.53 11.31
N ALA A 50 2.06 -7.83 11.92
CA ALA A 50 1.21 -6.83 12.58
C ALA A 50 1.96 -6.07 13.69
N ARG A 51 2.72 -6.80 14.54
CA ARG A 51 3.58 -6.18 15.57
C ARG A 51 4.69 -5.33 14.95
N TYR A 52 5.38 -5.86 13.94
CA TYR A 52 6.45 -5.14 13.24
C TYR A 52 5.98 -3.78 12.68
N VAL A 53 4.73 -3.70 12.21
CA VAL A 53 4.13 -2.44 11.76
C VAL A 53 3.62 -1.59 12.92
N GLY A 54 2.89 -2.19 13.87
CA GLY A 54 2.21 -1.48 14.94
C GLY A 54 3.10 -0.96 16.07
N GLU A 55 4.33 -1.47 16.19
CA GLU A 55 5.31 -1.04 17.20
C GLU A 55 6.27 0.05 16.67
N GLN A 56 6.04 0.57 15.46
CA GLN A 56 6.82 1.68 14.93
C GLN A 56 6.52 2.96 15.74
N PRO A 57 7.53 3.84 15.98
CA PRO A 57 7.30 5.12 16.63
C PRO A 57 6.23 5.96 15.93
N GLY A 58 5.35 6.60 16.70
CA GLY A 58 4.28 7.45 16.15
C GLY A 58 3.14 6.68 15.47
N TYR A 59 3.08 5.35 15.62
CA TYR A 59 2.03 4.54 15.03
C TYR A 59 0.72 4.69 15.81
N GLU A 60 -0.24 5.40 15.20
CA GLU A 60 -1.60 5.58 15.72
C GLU A 60 -2.62 5.01 14.73
N MET A 61 -3.60 4.29 15.27
CA MET A 61 -4.73 3.74 14.50
C MET A 61 -5.89 4.74 14.47
N PRO A 62 -6.72 4.74 13.42
CA PRO A 62 -7.90 5.59 13.37
C PRO A 62 -8.91 5.16 14.44
N ALA A 63 -9.59 6.14 15.06
CA ALA A 63 -10.57 5.87 16.12
C ALA A 63 -11.73 4.96 15.66
N TYR A 64 -12.04 4.97 14.36
CA TYR A 64 -13.10 4.20 13.70
C TYR A 64 -12.58 2.88 13.09
N ARG A 65 -11.41 2.39 13.54
CA ARG A 65 -10.80 1.13 13.06
C ARG A 65 -11.78 -0.04 13.01
N ALA A 66 -12.60 -0.22 14.04
CA ALA A 66 -13.50 -1.38 14.10
C ALA A 66 -14.47 -1.44 12.89
N GLU A 67 -14.91 -0.28 12.41
CA GLU A 67 -15.78 -0.18 11.23
C GLU A 67 -15.02 -0.46 9.94
N LEU A 68 -13.76 -0.03 9.86
CA LEU A 68 -12.87 -0.35 8.74
C LEU A 68 -12.56 -1.85 8.68
N ASP A 69 -12.29 -2.48 9.82
CA ASP A 69 -12.01 -3.92 9.92
C ASP A 69 -13.25 -4.75 9.53
N ASP A 70 -14.47 -4.35 9.93
CA ASP A 70 -15.72 -5.01 9.49
C ASP A 70 -15.97 -4.82 7.99
N ALA A 71 -15.78 -3.60 7.47
CA ALA A 71 -15.93 -3.33 6.04
C ALA A 71 -14.94 -4.13 5.19
N LEU A 72 -13.67 -4.23 5.63
CA LEU A 72 -12.65 -5.04 4.98
C LEU A 72 -12.99 -6.53 5.03
N ALA A 73 -13.48 -7.05 6.15
CA ALA A 73 -13.90 -8.45 6.28
C ALA A 73 -15.03 -8.80 5.30
N ARG A 74 -15.90 -7.84 4.96
CA ARG A 74 -16.96 -7.95 3.94
C ARG A 74 -16.48 -7.66 2.51
N GLN A 75 -15.23 -7.22 2.34
CA GLN A 75 -14.67 -6.70 1.10
C GLN A 75 -15.49 -5.52 0.52
N ASP A 76 -16.08 -4.69 1.40
CA ASP A 76 -16.89 -3.53 1.04
C ASP A 76 -16.03 -2.28 0.90
N MET A 77 -15.42 -2.13 -0.28
CA MET A 77 -14.57 -0.97 -0.59
C MET A 77 -15.34 0.36 -0.62
N TRP A 78 -16.64 0.33 -0.90
CA TRP A 78 -17.47 1.54 -0.87
C TRP A 78 -17.65 2.02 0.55
N ARG A 79 -17.95 1.12 1.50
CA ARG A 79 -18.02 1.48 2.92
C ARG A 79 -16.68 1.99 3.45
N ILE A 80 -15.55 1.38 3.06
CA ILE A 80 -14.21 1.90 3.42
C ILE A 80 -14.05 3.33 2.89
N THR A 81 -14.37 3.57 1.62
CA THR A 81 -14.29 4.90 1.00
C THR A 81 -15.16 5.94 1.72
N ASP A 82 -16.38 5.57 2.09
CA ASP A 82 -17.31 6.46 2.79
C ASP A 82 -16.83 6.78 4.22
N LEU A 83 -16.29 5.78 4.94
CA LEU A 83 -15.67 5.98 6.25
C LEU A 83 -14.47 6.93 6.15
N THR A 84 -13.59 6.71 5.18
CA THR A 84 -12.44 7.60 4.93
C THR A 84 -12.91 9.04 4.70
N LYS A 85 -13.91 9.28 3.85
CA LYS A 85 -14.46 10.63 3.61
C LYS A 85 -15.08 11.28 4.84
N GLN A 86 -15.67 10.49 5.73
CA GLN A 86 -16.33 11.00 6.93
C GLN A 86 -15.33 11.41 8.02
N HIS A 87 -14.20 10.70 8.12
CA HIS A 87 -13.29 10.84 9.25
C HIS A 87 -11.93 11.48 8.91
N VAL A 88 -11.50 11.44 7.65
CA VAL A 88 -10.23 12.02 7.21
C VAL A 88 -10.47 13.46 6.76
N VAL A 89 -10.15 14.42 7.63
CA VAL A 89 -10.39 15.85 7.41
C VAL A 89 -9.12 16.69 7.50
N ASP A 90 -8.02 16.11 7.96
CA ASP A 90 -6.73 16.76 8.14
C ASP A 90 -5.56 15.77 7.99
N LEU A 91 -4.34 16.28 8.06
CA LEU A 91 -3.14 15.46 7.90
C LEU A 91 -2.95 14.42 9.02
N PRO A 92 -3.21 14.72 10.31
CA PRO A 92 -3.20 13.70 11.37
C PRO A 92 -4.18 12.55 11.13
N SER A 93 -5.45 12.84 10.79
CA SER A 93 -6.45 11.80 10.50
C SER A 93 -6.10 10.99 9.25
N LEU A 94 -5.50 11.62 8.23
CA LEU A 94 -4.98 10.92 7.05
C LEU A 94 -3.80 10.00 7.41
N SER A 95 -2.90 10.45 8.29
CA SER A 95 -1.80 9.63 8.80
C SER A 95 -2.30 8.40 9.56
N ALA A 96 -3.28 8.58 10.45
CA ALA A 96 -3.90 7.48 11.18
C ALA A 96 -4.60 6.49 10.23
N GLN A 97 -5.35 6.99 9.24
CA GLN A 97 -5.94 6.17 8.18
C GLN A 97 -4.87 5.36 7.43
N ALA A 98 -3.79 6.01 7.00
CA ALA A 98 -2.69 5.39 6.28
C ALA A 98 -1.97 4.32 7.13
N ASN A 99 -1.92 4.47 8.46
CA ASN A 99 -1.41 3.43 9.36
C ASN A 99 -2.29 2.18 9.34
N TRP A 100 -3.62 2.33 9.41
CA TRP A 100 -4.52 1.18 9.27
C TRP A 100 -4.35 0.48 7.92
N GLU A 101 -4.28 1.24 6.82
CA GLU A 101 -4.06 0.70 5.48
C GLU A 101 -2.72 -0.04 5.38
N ARG A 102 -1.66 0.53 5.96
CA ARG A 102 -0.34 -0.11 6.06
C ARG A 102 -0.43 -1.44 6.79
N LEU A 103 -1.08 -1.50 7.94
CA LEU A 103 -1.26 -2.75 8.69
C LEU A 103 -1.96 -3.80 7.85
N VAL A 104 -3.05 -3.41 7.19
CA VAL A 104 -3.84 -4.28 6.31
C VAL A 104 -2.97 -4.81 5.16
N VAL A 105 -2.26 -3.93 4.46
CA VAL A 105 -1.31 -4.29 3.39
C VAL A 105 -0.26 -5.29 3.87
N TYR A 106 0.38 -5.03 5.01
CA TYR A 106 1.46 -5.86 5.54
C TYR A 106 0.98 -7.18 6.16
N THR A 107 -0.33 -7.35 6.33
CA THR A 107 -0.93 -8.58 6.89
C THR A 107 -1.65 -9.44 5.85
N GLY A 108 -1.49 -9.14 4.55
CA GLY A 108 -1.93 -9.99 3.45
C GLY A 108 -3.14 -9.49 2.67
N ALA A 109 -3.40 -8.18 2.67
CA ALA A 109 -4.56 -7.61 1.98
C ALA A 109 -4.53 -7.76 0.44
N PRO A 110 -5.70 -7.64 -0.21
CA PRO A 110 -5.85 -7.65 -1.67
C PRO A 110 -5.14 -6.47 -2.36
N ALA A 111 -5.03 -6.55 -3.69
CA ALA A 111 -4.39 -5.51 -4.51
C ALA A 111 -5.08 -4.15 -4.38
N SER A 112 -6.40 -4.14 -4.18
CA SER A 112 -7.19 -2.92 -3.96
C SER A 112 -6.75 -2.14 -2.73
N MET A 113 -6.43 -2.81 -1.62
CA MET A 113 -5.97 -2.13 -0.41
C MET A 113 -4.55 -1.58 -0.56
N ALA A 114 -3.68 -2.27 -1.28
CA ALA A 114 -2.36 -1.74 -1.62
C ALA A 114 -2.47 -0.49 -2.52
N TYR A 115 -3.42 -0.50 -3.46
CA TYR A 115 -3.73 0.65 -4.30
C TYR A 115 -4.25 1.84 -3.46
N VAL A 116 -5.21 1.60 -2.56
CA VAL A 116 -5.75 2.63 -1.65
C VAL A 116 -4.64 3.21 -0.76
N TYR A 117 -3.79 2.37 -0.19
CA TYR A 117 -2.68 2.85 0.63
C TYR A 117 -1.70 3.74 -0.14
N ALA A 118 -1.37 3.37 -1.38
CA ALA A 118 -0.55 4.21 -2.24
C ALA A 118 -1.20 5.57 -2.54
N ASP A 119 -2.53 5.61 -2.70
CA ASP A 119 -3.28 6.84 -2.92
C ASP A 119 -3.31 7.75 -1.67
N SER A 120 -3.50 7.17 -0.48
CA SER A 120 -3.41 7.90 0.78
C SER A 120 -2.02 8.52 0.98
N LEU A 121 -0.95 7.75 0.71
CA LEU A 121 0.42 8.27 0.76
C LEU A 121 0.63 9.38 -0.27
N TRP A 122 0.14 9.22 -1.50
CA TRP A 122 0.24 10.25 -2.53
C TRP A 122 -0.43 11.55 -2.09
N THR A 123 -1.62 11.44 -1.51
CA THR A 123 -2.39 12.55 -0.94
C THR A 123 -1.65 13.22 0.22
N MET A 124 -1.05 12.44 1.14
CA MET A 124 -0.19 12.98 2.21
C MET A 124 0.96 13.80 1.63
N GLY A 125 1.65 13.29 0.61
CA GLY A 125 2.74 14.00 -0.07
C GLY A 125 2.28 15.31 -0.71
N GLN A 126 1.09 15.36 -1.30
CA GLN A 126 0.51 16.61 -1.82
C GLN A 126 0.20 17.61 -0.70
N THR A 127 -0.39 17.17 0.40
CA THR A 127 -0.72 18.03 1.55
C THR A 127 0.54 18.65 2.16
N LEU A 128 1.62 17.87 2.27
CA LEU A 128 2.93 18.36 2.72
C LEU A 128 3.54 19.38 1.77
N GLU A 129 3.48 19.14 0.45
CA GLU A 129 3.98 20.11 -0.54
C GLU A 129 3.17 21.42 -0.50
N ASN A 130 1.86 21.34 -0.37
CA ASN A 130 1.02 22.54 -0.24
C ASN A 130 1.38 23.31 1.04
N SER A 131 1.58 22.61 2.15
CA SER A 131 1.98 23.21 3.42
C SER A 131 3.37 23.87 3.35
N ALA A 132 4.29 23.32 2.56
CA ALA A 132 5.60 23.90 2.30
C ALA A 132 5.49 25.29 1.63
N ARG A 133 4.52 25.48 0.73
CA ARG A 133 4.26 26.76 0.06
C ARG A 133 3.70 27.81 1.03
N ASP A 134 2.88 27.38 1.97
CA ASP A 134 2.23 28.26 2.96
C ASP A 134 3.12 28.61 4.16
N THR A 135 4.19 27.83 4.38
CA THR A 135 5.09 27.99 5.53
C THR A 135 6.56 28.13 5.10
N PRO A 136 6.99 29.31 4.60
CA PRO A 136 8.34 29.50 4.03
C PRO A 136 9.50 29.10 4.96
N ALA A 137 9.33 29.29 6.28
CA ALA A 137 10.35 28.92 7.27
C ALA A 137 10.59 27.41 7.39
N GLN A 138 9.67 26.57 6.91
CA GLN A 138 9.73 25.11 6.96
C GLN A 138 9.68 24.48 5.55
N ALA A 139 9.69 25.29 4.50
CA ALA A 139 9.42 24.86 3.14
C ALA A 139 10.37 23.74 2.67
N GLU A 140 11.67 23.86 2.94
CA GLU A 140 12.66 22.86 2.55
C GLU A 140 12.42 21.50 3.23
N ALA A 141 12.20 21.51 4.55
CA ALA A 141 11.95 20.28 5.31
C ALA A 141 10.64 19.60 4.87
N LEU A 142 9.57 20.36 4.68
CA LEU A 142 8.27 19.85 4.24
C LEU A 142 8.32 19.33 2.80
N ALA A 143 9.06 19.99 1.90
CA ALA A 143 9.26 19.52 0.53
C ALA A 143 10.05 18.20 0.48
N ALA A 144 11.13 18.09 1.28
CA ALA A 144 11.89 16.85 1.39
C ALA A 144 11.03 15.70 1.93
N GLN A 145 10.20 15.98 2.94
CA GLN A 145 9.26 15.00 3.49
C GLN A 145 8.19 14.59 2.46
N ALA A 146 7.62 15.55 1.72
CA ALA A 146 6.67 15.29 0.65
C ALA A 146 7.25 14.36 -0.41
N ASP A 147 8.50 14.58 -0.83
CA ASP A 147 9.19 13.73 -1.81
C ASP A 147 9.38 12.30 -1.29
N GLN A 148 9.84 12.13 -0.04
CA GLN A 148 9.98 10.81 0.59
C GLN A 148 8.65 10.05 0.66
N VAL A 149 7.57 10.74 1.04
CA VAL A 149 6.23 10.16 1.09
C VAL A 149 5.74 9.75 -0.30
N ARG A 150 5.99 10.57 -1.33
CA ARG A 150 5.66 10.23 -2.73
C ARG A 150 6.45 9.05 -3.27
N GLN A 151 7.75 8.95 -2.96
CA GLN A 151 8.53 7.76 -3.30
C GLN A 151 7.95 6.50 -2.64
N THR A 152 7.52 6.62 -1.38
CA THR A 152 6.85 5.52 -0.65
C THR A 152 5.51 5.15 -1.28
N ALA A 153 4.74 6.13 -1.75
CA ALA A 153 3.50 5.92 -2.51
C ALA A 153 3.77 5.13 -3.79
N VAL A 154 4.78 5.52 -4.57
CA VAL A 154 5.19 4.79 -5.79
C VAL A 154 5.61 3.36 -5.48
N ALA A 155 6.35 3.14 -4.38
CA ALA A 155 6.75 1.81 -3.96
C ALA A 155 5.54 0.90 -3.68
N HIS A 156 4.51 1.43 -3.02
CA HIS A 156 3.29 0.67 -2.71
C HIS A 156 2.35 0.54 -3.90
N ALA A 157 2.34 1.50 -4.83
CA ALA A 157 1.64 1.37 -6.11
C ALA A 157 2.25 0.25 -6.96
N LEU A 158 3.58 0.17 -7.03
CA LEU A 158 4.30 -0.94 -7.67
C LEU A 158 4.01 -2.27 -6.97
N TYR A 159 3.93 -2.28 -5.64
CA TYR A 159 3.50 -3.47 -4.90
C TYR A 159 2.06 -3.87 -5.23
N ALA A 160 1.12 -2.92 -5.35
CA ALA A 160 -0.25 -3.19 -5.76
C ALA A 160 -0.31 -3.85 -7.14
N VAL A 161 0.51 -3.37 -8.10
CA VAL A 161 0.67 -4.00 -9.41
C VAL A 161 1.20 -5.42 -9.27
N ALA A 162 2.22 -5.66 -8.43
CA ALA A 162 2.76 -7.00 -8.21
C ALA A 162 1.69 -7.97 -7.67
N VAL A 163 0.89 -7.52 -6.70
CA VAL A 163 -0.22 -8.32 -6.15
C VAL A 163 -1.26 -8.61 -7.22
N ALA A 164 -1.70 -7.61 -7.99
CA ALA A 164 -2.68 -7.82 -9.06
C ALA A 164 -2.17 -8.79 -10.13
N GLU A 165 -0.91 -8.67 -10.55
CA GLU A 165 -0.29 -9.55 -11.54
C GLU A 165 -0.19 -11.00 -11.10
N VAL A 166 0.18 -11.22 -9.84
CA VAL A 166 0.27 -12.57 -9.27
C VAL A 166 -1.13 -13.13 -8.99
N GLU A 167 -1.98 -12.39 -8.28
CA GLU A 167 -3.27 -12.92 -7.82
C GLU A 167 -4.31 -12.99 -8.95
N SER A 168 -4.16 -12.23 -10.05
CA SER A 168 -5.00 -12.39 -11.25
C SER A 168 -4.89 -13.78 -11.88
N ARG A 169 -3.81 -14.52 -11.60
CA ARG A 169 -3.65 -15.92 -12.05
C ARG A 169 -4.59 -16.89 -11.34
N ARG A 170 -5.23 -16.44 -10.25
CA ARG A 170 -6.35 -17.16 -9.63
C ARG A 170 -7.67 -16.87 -10.34
N CYS A 171 -7.78 -15.77 -11.07
CA CYS A 171 -9.01 -15.39 -11.74
C CYS A 171 -9.29 -16.24 -12.97
N ARG A 172 -10.55 -16.64 -13.13
CA ARG A 172 -11.03 -17.35 -14.31
C ARG A 172 -11.14 -16.43 -15.53
N ASP A 173 -11.52 -15.18 -15.31
CA ASP A 173 -11.57 -14.16 -16.35
C ASP A 173 -10.20 -13.52 -16.52
N ALA A 174 -9.58 -13.73 -17.69
CA ALA A 174 -8.27 -13.17 -18.01
C ALA A 174 -8.28 -11.64 -18.16
N GLU A 175 -9.45 -11.03 -18.43
CA GLU A 175 -9.58 -9.57 -18.52
C GLU A 175 -9.64 -8.88 -17.15
N ALA A 176 -9.74 -9.64 -16.05
CA ALA A 176 -9.74 -9.10 -14.69
C ALA A 176 -8.51 -8.23 -14.43
N LEU A 177 -7.33 -8.70 -14.85
CA LEU A 177 -6.09 -7.93 -14.74
C LEU A 177 -6.16 -6.65 -15.57
N LEU A 178 -6.56 -6.74 -16.85
CA LEU A 178 -6.62 -5.58 -17.74
C LEU A 178 -7.53 -4.49 -17.18
N ALA A 179 -8.70 -4.86 -16.67
CA ALA A 179 -9.64 -3.92 -16.04
C ALA A 179 -9.04 -3.25 -14.80
N TRP A 180 -8.32 -4.00 -13.97
CA TRP A 180 -7.65 -3.46 -12.79
C TRP A 180 -6.51 -2.52 -13.17
N GLU A 181 -5.65 -2.91 -14.11
CA GLU A 181 -4.53 -2.08 -14.58
C GLU A 181 -5.02 -0.77 -15.18
N ASP A 182 -6.07 -0.82 -15.98
CA ASP A 182 -6.74 0.34 -16.55
C ASP A 182 -7.25 1.31 -15.48
N SER A 183 -7.88 0.76 -14.43
CA SER A 183 -8.31 1.54 -13.28
C SER A 183 -7.13 2.18 -12.56
N ALA A 184 -6.07 1.40 -12.30
CA ALA A 184 -4.89 1.87 -11.60
C ALA A 184 -4.14 2.96 -12.37
N ARG A 185 -4.01 2.83 -13.69
CA ARG A 185 -3.38 3.84 -14.55
C ARG A 185 -4.17 5.14 -14.60
N ARG A 186 -5.50 5.06 -14.69
CA ARG A 186 -6.36 6.25 -14.73
C ARG A 186 -6.46 6.93 -13.37
N GLY A 187 -6.65 6.16 -12.30
CA GLY A 187 -6.85 6.67 -10.95
C GLY A 187 -5.58 7.29 -10.34
N GLN A 188 -4.39 6.79 -10.70
CA GLN A 188 -3.10 7.26 -10.16
C GLN A 188 -2.19 7.88 -11.24
N ALA A 189 -2.76 8.52 -12.27
CA ALA A 189 -2.00 9.05 -13.40
C ALA A 189 -0.83 9.98 -12.96
N ALA A 190 -1.09 10.92 -12.04
CA ALA A 190 -0.06 11.83 -11.54
C ALA A 190 1.08 11.11 -10.79
N LEU A 191 0.76 10.04 -10.05
CA LEU A 191 1.76 9.22 -9.37
C LEU A 191 2.64 8.50 -10.40
N TRP A 192 2.05 7.94 -11.46
CA TRP A 192 2.81 7.26 -12.51
C TRP A 192 3.66 8.22 -13.34
N ASP A 193 3.19 9.45 -13.57
CA ASP A 193 3.97 10.50 -14.23
C ASP A 193 5.21 10.86 -13.40
N TYR A 194 5.02 11.05 -12.09
CA TYR A 194 6.11 11.29 -11.15
C TYR A 194 7.10 10.11 -11.11
N ALA A 195 6.61 8.87 -11.03
CA ALA A 195 7.44 7.67 -11.05
C ALA A 195 8.30 7.56 -12.33
N ARG A 196 7.74 7.92 -13.50
CA ARG A 196 8.48 7.94 -14.78
C ARG A 196 9.54 9.02 -14.83
N GLY A 197 9.34 10.14 -14.12
CA GLY A 197 10.29 11.25 -14.01
C GLY A 197 11.47 10.99 -13.05
N MET A 198 11.42 9.94 -12.22
CA MET A 198 12.46 9.66 -11.25
C MET A 198 13.80 9.23 -11.89
N PRO A 199 14.94 9.46 -11.19
CA PRO A 199 16.22 8.86 -11.53
C PRO A 199 16.18 7.31 -11.54
N ASP A 200 16.93 6.69 -12.44
CA ASP A 200 16.91 5.22 -12.62
C ASP A 200 17.37 4.43 -11.39
N ASN A 201 18.30 4.98 -10.60
CA ASN A 201 18.72 4.39 -9.33
C ASN A 201 17.57 4.37 -8.30
N VAL A 202 16.76 5.42 -8.26
CA VAL A 202 15.57 5.51 -7.38
C VAL A 202 14.52 4.51 -7.87
N LYS A 203 14.18 4.51 -9.16
CA LYS A 203 13.26 3.52 -9.77
C LYS A 203 13.68 2.09 -9.42
N SER A 204 14.97 1.77 -9.58
CA SER A 204 15.51 0.43 -9.28
C SER A 204 15.41 0.07 -7.79
N ALA A 205 15.54 1.04 -6.89
CA ALA A 205 15.32 0.81 -5.46
C ALA A 205 13.84 0.54 -5.15
N LEU A 206 12.92 1.32 -5.72
CA LEU A 206 11.47 1.14 -5.51
C LEU A 206 10.94 -0.18 -6.11
N LEU A 207 11.47 -0.60 -7.27
CA LEU A 207 11.15 -1.90 -7.89
C LEU A 207 11.60 -3.06 -7.00
N ARG A 208 12.82 -2.99 -6.44
CA ARG A 208 13.31 -4.00 -5.48
C ARG A 208 12.45 -4.04 -4.22
N TYR A 209 12.12 -2.87 -3.66
CA TYR A 209 11.24 -2.78 -2.51
C TYR A 209 9.90 -3.47 -2.75
N ALA A 210 9.23 -3.17 -3.88
CA ALA A 210 7.94 -3.75 -4.20
C ALA A 210 8.00 -5.27 -4.36
N HIS A 211 9.05 -5.79 -5.00
CA HIS A 211 9.29 -7.22 -5.14
C HIS A 211 9.58 -7.91 -3.79
N ASP A 212 10.41 -7.31 -2.95
CA ASP A 212 10.72 -7.86 -1.62
C ASP A 212 9.48 -7.84 -0.70
N LEU A 213 8.63 -6.82 -0.83
CA LEU A 213 7.36 -6.78 -0.13
C LEU A 213 6.39 -7.85 -0.63
N ASP A 214 6.35 -8.13 -1.95
CA ASP A 214 5.59 -9.27 -2.50
C ASP A 214 6.00 -10.59 -1.86
N ILE A 215 7.31 -10.87 -1.81
CA ILE A 215 7.84 -12.10 -1.19
C ILE A 215 7.39 -12.22 0.26
N ARG A 216 7.47 -11.12 1.03
CA ARG A 216 7.12 -11.12 2.46
C ARG A 216 5.62 -11.32 2.69
N VAL A 217 4.78 -10.64 1.92
CA VAL A 217 3.34 -10.64 2.20
C VAL A 217 2.62 -11.81 1.52
N ALA A 218 3.19 -12.37 0.45
CA ALA A 218 2.64 -13.47 -0.32
C ALA A 218 2.08 -14.65 0.48
N PRO A 219 2.74 -15.15 1.55
CA PRO A 219 2.24 -16.29 2.32
C PRO A 219 0.91 -16.00 3.05
N MET A 220 0.61 -14.73 3.33
CA MET A 220 -0.59 -14.33 4.07
C MET A 220 -1.77 -13.99 3.17
N ARG A 221 -1.56 -13.88 1.85
CA ARG A 221 -2.58 -13.41 0.91
C ARG A 221 -3.60 -14.49 0.57
N GLY A 222 -4.86 -14.13 0.72
CA GLY A 222 -6.01 -14.92 0.28
C GLY A 222 -6.41 -14.66 -1.18
N PRO A 223 -7.46 -15.32 -1.68
CA PRO A 223 -8.08 -15.00 -2.95
C PRO A 223 -8.62 -13.56 -2.98
N ASP A 224 -8.45 -12.87 -4.10
CA ASP A 224 -8.90 -11.49 -4.32
C ASP A 224 -10.15 -11.48 -5.22
N ALA A 225 -11.33 -11.53 -4.60
CA ALA A 225 -12.58 -11.63 -5.31
C ALA A 225 -12.96 -10.33 -6.04
N LEU A 226 -12.54 -9.18 -5.51
CA LEU A 226 -12.74 -7.88 -6.15
C LEU A 226 -11.89 -7.75 -7.41
N LEU A 227 -10.63 -8.21 -7.38
CA LEU A 227 -9.80 -8.29 -8.57
C LEU A 227 -10.47 -9.15 -9.64
N CYS A 228 -10.84 -10.38 -9.30
CA CYS A 228 -11.47 -11.30 -10.25
C CYS A 228 -12.87 -10.84 -10.71
N GLY A 229 -13.56 -10.05 -9.89
CA GLY A 229 -14.85 -9.43 -10.21
C GLY A 229 -14.74 -8.09 -10.95
N LYS A 230 -13.56 -7.69 -11.44
CA LYS A 230 -13.34 -6.40 -12.13
C LYS A 230 -13.78 -5.19 -11.29
N GLY A 231 -13.49 -5.22 -9.99
CA GLY A 231 -13.84 -4.19 -9.01
C GLY A 231 -15.28 -4.25 -8.49
N ARG A 232 -16.07 -5.25 -8.90
CA ARG A 232 -17.43 -5.46 -8.40
C ARG A 232 -17.44 -6.59 -7.38
N GLN A 233 -18.20 -6.41 -6.31
CA GLN A 233 -18.46 -7.51 -5.39
C GLN A 233 -19.22 -8.61 -6.16
N PRO A 234 -18.70 -9.84 -6.19
CA PRO A 234 -19.33 -10.91 -6.93
C PRO A 234 -20.63 -11.35 -6.26
N SER A 235 -21.57 -11.85 -7.06
CA SER A 235 -22.77 -12.49 -6.53
C SER A 235 -22.41 -13.73 -5.71
N ALA A 236 -23.21 -14.03 -4.69
CA ALA A 236 -23.05 -15.24 -3.89
C ALA A 236 -22.99 -16.49 -4.81
N GLY A 237 -21.98 -17.33 -4.62
CA GLY A 237 -21.77 -18.55 -5.40
C GLY A 237 -21.11 -18.35 -6.78
N ALA A 238 -20.65 -17.14 -7.12
CA ALA A 238 -19.92 -16.92 -8.37
C ALA A 238 -18.60 -17.73 -8.42
N ASP A 239 -18.42 -18.49 -9.50
CA ASP A 239 -17.22 -19.28 -9.74
C ASP A 239 -16.15 -18.44 -10.45
N LEU A 240 -15.47 -17.60 -9.67
CA LEU A 240 -14.49 -16.62 -10.18
C LEU A 240 -13.07 -17.17 -10.28
N PHE A 241 -12.80 -18.31 -9.66
CA PHE A 241 -11.45 -18.80 -9.46
C PHE A 241 -11.17 -20.03 -10.32
N VAL A 242 -9.92 -20.16 -10.78
CA VAL A 242 -9.41 -21.40 -11.37
C VAL A 242 -9.00 -22.38 -10.27
N PRO A 243 -8.83 -23.68 -10.56
CA PRO A 243 -8.33 -24.65 -9.59
C PRO A 243 -7.00 -24.23 -8.97
N GLN A 244 -6.84 -24.43 -7.65
CA GLN A 244 -5.68 -23.96 -6.87
C GLN A 244 -4.34 -24.42 -7.46
N ALA A 245 -4.21 -25.69 -7.87
CA ALA A 245 -2.98 -26.22 -8.46
C ALA A 245 -2.61 -25.56 -9.81
N GLN A 246 -3.59 -25.10 -10.58
CA GLN A 246 -3.34 -24.31 -11.79
C GLN A 246 -2.86 -22.91 -11.43
N ALA A 247 -3.54 -22.26 -10.48
CA ALA A 247 -3.19 -20.93 -10.02
C ALA A 247 -1.76 -20.88 -9.45
N ASP A 248 -1.36 -21.83 -8.61
CA ASP A 248 -0.05 -21.79 -7.94
C ASP A 248 1.12 -21.89 -8.92
N ARG A 249 1.01 -22.73 -9.95
CA ARG A 249 2.03 -22.80 -11.01
C ARG A 249 2.14 -21.48 -11.77
N ALA A 250 1.01 -20.88 -12.14
CA ALA A 250 0.99 -19.62 -12.86
C ALA A 250 1.52 -18.45 -11.99
N ARG A 251 1.15 -18.41 -10.70
CA ARG A 251 1.65 -17.44 -9.71
C ARG A 251 3.16 -17.51 -9.57
N ALA A 252 3.72 -18.72 -9.41
CA ALA A 252 5.17 -18.92 -9.31
C ALA A 252 5.91 -18.45 -10.58
N GLN A 253 5.35 -18.68 -11.77
CA GLN A 253 5.91 -18.19 -13.02
C GLN A 253 5.84 -16.66 -13.14
N THR A 254 4.72 -16.05 -12.75
CA THR A 254 4.57 -14.59 -12.76
C THR A 254 5.54 -13.93 -11.78
N ARG A 255 5.72 -14.47 -10.57
CA ARG A 255 6.68 -13.95 -9.58
C ARG A 255 8.10 -13.84 -10.15
N LYS A 256 8.56 -14.86 -10.88
CA LYS A 256 9.88 -14.82 -11.56
C LYS A 256 10.02 -13.70 -12.59
N ARG A 257 8.90 -13.20 -13.13
CA ARG A 257 8.85 -12.14 -14.14
C ARG A 257 8.49 -10.77 -13.56
N LEU A 258 8.15 -10.68 -12.28
CA LEU A 258 7.75 -9.42 -11.63
C LEU A 258 8.73 -8.27 -11.88
N PRO A 259 10.06 -8.44 -11.77
CA PRO A 259 10.97 -7.32 -12.04
C PRO A 259 10.79 -6.69 -13.43
N ALA A 260 10.57 -7.52 -14.46
CA ALA A 260 10.36 -7.05 -15.83
C ALA A 260 8.97 -6.41 -16.01
N ILE A 261 7.94 -7.00 -15.39
CA ILE A 261 6.56 -6.49 -15.39
C ILE A 261 6.52 -5.11 -14.74
N LEU A 262 7.03 -5.00 -13.51
CA LEU A 262 7.03 -3.75 -12.74
C LEU A 262 7.85 -2.65 -13.44
N ALA A 263 8.97 -3.00 -14.07
CA ALA A 263 9.77 -2.04 -14.81
C ALA A 263 8.99 -1.37 -15.96
N ALA A 264 8.01 -2.05 -16.57
CA ALA A 264 7.18 -1.47 -17.63
C ALA A 264 6.26 -0.34 -17.13
N TRP A 265 5.96 -0.27 -15.83
CA TRP A 265 5.10 0.76 -15.25
C TRP A 265 5.81 2.11 -15.04
N VAL A 266 7.14 2.09 -14.96
CA VAL A 266 7.96 3.29 -14.67
C VAL A 266 8.87 3.69 -15.83
N LYS A 267 8.76 2.99 -16.97
CA LYS A 267 9.42 3.38 -18.22
C LYS A 267 8.63 4.48 -18.92
N PRO A 268 9.31 5.44 -19.58
CA PRO A 268 8.65 6.31 -20.55
C PRO A 268 7.96 5.46 -21.63
N LYS A 269 6.78 5.91 -22.07
CA LYS A 269 6.13 5.34 -23.26
C LYS A 269 6.89 5.72 -24.52
#